data_AF-A0A6J6XHV0-F1
#
_entry.id   AF-A0A6J6XHV0-F1
#
_cell.length_a   1.000
_cell.length_b   1.000
_cell.length_c   1.000
_cell.angle_alpha   90.00
_cell.angle_beta   90.00
_cell.angle_gamma   90.00
#
_symmetry.space_group_name_H-M   'P 1'
#
loop_
_entity.id
_entity.type
_entity.pdbx_description
1 polymer ?
#
loop_
_entity_poly.entity_id
_entity_poly.type
_entity_poly.pdbx_seq_one_letter_code
_entity_poly.pdbx_strand_id
1 'polypeptide(L)'
;MTLTNEARTDRGFNFVVDRSSNRIVVTFDSASVDKRHSAWLKTVKARTGLGDIDPNPYWGFDDLAAIIRAKLTNAFYVEAERRRNSAGLEEFLFKRVTILSNFTFDGFLELAENGILKIDFDARTGHNHGTKFRIKSNYLPDLYENTQVVIDRD
;
A
#
# COMPACT_ATOMS: atom_id res chain seq x y z
N MET A 1 -4.19 1.18 9.71
CA MET A 1 -4.70 2.45 9.16
C MET A 1 -4.20 2.50 7.74
N THR A 2 -5.08 2.72 6.77
CA THR A 2 -4.70 2.69 5.35
C THR A 2 -4.72 4.11 4.80
N LEU A 3 -3.61 4.55 4.24
CA LEU A 3 -3.42 5.85 3.61
C LEU A 3 -3.57 5.74 2.09
N THR A 4 -4.02 6.82 1.45
CA THR A 4 -4.21 6.97 0.00
C THR A 4 -3.93 8.41 -0.40
N ASN A 5 -3.14 8.67 -1.45
CA ASN A 5 -2.77 10.04 -1.84
C ASN A 5 -3.97 10.98 -2.10
N GLU A 6 -5.11 10.46 -2.56
CA GLU A 6 -6.29 11.24 -2.92
C GLU A 6 -7.03 11.89 -1.74
N ALA A 7 -6.96 11.27 -0.56
CA ALA A 7 -7.79 11.68 0.57
C ALA A 7 -7.12 11.41 1.91
N ARG A 8 -7.31 12.37 2.82
CA ARG A 8 -6.99 12.22 4.23
C ARG A 8 -7.88 11.14 4.85
N THR A 9 -7.29 10.32 5.69
CA THR A 9 -8.03 9.41 6.57
C THR A 9 -8.90 10.19 7.55
N ASP A 10 -9.85 9.49 8.18
CA ASP A 10 -10.67 10.03 9.27
C ASP A 10 -9.86 10.54 10.48
N ARG A 11 -8.58 10.14 10.57
CA ARG A 11 -7.60 10.63 11.56
C ARG A 11 -6.63 11.66 10.99
N GLY A 12 -6.91 12.26 9.85
CA GLY A 12 -6.12 13.38 9.29
C GLY A 12 -4.82 12.97 8.61
N PHE A 13 -4.50 11.67 8.50
CA PHE A 13 -3.27 11.21 7.83
C PHE A 13 -3.45 11.02 6.33
N ASN A 14 -2.41 11.33 5.57
CA ASN A 14 -2.24 11.00 4.15
C ASN A 14 -0.75 10.69 3.88
N PHE A 15 -0.38 10.29 2.67
CA PHE A 15 0.98 10.38 2.15
C PHE A 15 1.01 11.29 0.91
N VAL A 16 2.19 11.82 0.60
CA VAL A 16 2.47 12.59 -0.62
C VAL A 16 3.68 11.97 -1.30
N VAL A 17 3.64 11.86 -2.63
CA VAL A 17 4.80 11.50 -3.45
C VAL A 17 5.58 12.79 -3.75
N ASP A 18 6.66 13.02 -3.03
CA ASP A 18 7.54 14.19 -3.19
C ASP A 18 8.69 13.83 -4.13
N ARG A 19 8.45 14.00 -5.44
CA ARG A 19 9.46 13.79 -6.48
C ARG A 19 10.64 14.74 -6.37
N SER A 20 10.45 15.94 -5.82
CA SER A 20 11.54 16.92 -5.70
C SER A 20 12.62 16.49 -4.71
N SER A 21 12.21 15.78 -3.66
CA SER A 21 13.10 15.24 -2.62
C SER A 21 13.26 13.71 -2.69
N ASN A 22 12.80 13.08 -3.78
CA ASN A 22 12.85 11.63 -4.01
C ASN A 22 12.33 10.78 -2.83
N ARG A 23 11.13 11.07 -2.33
CA ARG A 23 10.55 10.36 -1.18
C ARG A 23 9.03 10.32 -1.16
N ILE A 24 8.47 9.30 -0.51
CA ILE A 24 7.06 9.26 -0.13
C ILE A 24 6.95 9.69 1.32
N VAL A 25 6.18 10.75 1.61
CA VAL A 25 6.14 11.40 2.92
C VAL A 25 4.77 11.23 3.56
N VAL A 26 4.73 10.82 4.83
CA VAL A 26 3.50 10.78 5.62
C VAL A 26 3.21 12.17 6.16
N THR A 27 2.00 12.66 5.94
CA THR A 27 1.55 13.97 6.40
C THR A 27 0.31 13.85 7.28
N PHE A 28 0.08 14.85 8.12
CA PHE A 28 -1.03 14.96 9.05
C PHE A 28 -1.66 16.35 8.96
N ASP A 29 -2.99 16.38 8.94
CA ASP A 29 -3.77 17.61 9.06
C ASP A 29 -4.86 17.42 10.12
N SER A 30 -4.74 18.17 11.22
CA SER A 30 -5.70 18.13 12.33
C SER A 30 -7.07 18.68 11.96
N ALA A 31 -7.18 19.56 10.97
CA ALA A 31 -8.46 20.10 10.51
C ALA A 31 -9.28 19.05 9.73
N SER A 32 -8.61 18.09 9.12
CA SER A 32 -9.20 16.95 8.41
C SER A 32 -9.64 15.79 9.33
N VAL A 33 -9.44 15.90 10.64
CA VAL A 33 -9.80 14.84 11.60
C VAL A 33 -11.32 14.83 11.83
N ASP A 34 -11.93 13.66 11.65
CA ASP A 34 -13.36 13.47 11.88
C ASP A 34 -13.73 13.75 13.35
N LYS A 35 -14.87 14.40 13.58
CA LYS A 35 -15.40 14.77 14.90
C LYS A 35 -15.48 13.58 15.86
N ARG A 36 -15.69 12.35 15.37
CA ARG A 36 -15.70 11.12 16.17
C ARG A 36 -14.39 10.86 16.89
N HIS A 37 -13.28 11.41 16.39
CA HIS A 37 -11.94 11.29 16.99
C HIS A 37 -11.55 12.51 17.82
N SER A 38 -12.49 13.40 18.17
CA SER A 38 -12.21 14.63 18.93
C SER A 38 -11.51 14.39 20.28
N ALA A 39 -11.89 13.32 20.99
CA ALA A 39 -11.21 12.93 22.23
C ALA A 39 -9.75 12.56 21.98
N TRP A 40 -9.47 11.79 20.93
CA TRP A 40 -8.11 11.44 20.52
C TRP A 40 -7.33 12.70 20.08
N LEU A 41 -7.93 13.58 19.28
CA LEU A 41 -7.30 14.82 18.80
C LEU A 41 -6.90 15.75 19.96
N LYS A 42 -7.68 15.81 21.04
CA LYS A 42 -7.31 16.54 22.27
C LYS A 42 -6.03 15.97 22.88
N THR A 43 -5.85 14.64 22.88
CA THR A 43 -4.62 14.02 23.39
C THR A 43 -3.42 14.30 22.48
N VAL A 44 -3.62 14.32 21.16
CA VAL A 44 -2.58 14.72 20.19
C VAL A 44 -2.16 16.17 20.45
N LYS A 45 -3.12 17.11 20.52
CA LYS A 45 -2.85 18.53 20.84
C LYS A 45 -2.01 18.70 22.10
N ALA A 46 -2.34 17.97 23.17
CA ALA A 46 -1.66 18.08 24.45
C ALA A 46 -0.23 17.50 24.44
N ARG A 47 0.05 16.50 23.58
CA ARG A 47 1.34 15.80 23.54
C ARG A 47 2.31 16.38 22.53
N THR A 48 1.83 16.76 21.35
CA THR A 48 2.67 17.12 20.20
C THR A 48 2.21 18.37 19.47
N GLY A 49 1.10 19.00 19.89
CA GLY A 49 0.46 20.08 19.14
C GLY A 49 -0.44 19.56 18.00
N LEU A 50 -0.92 20.49 17.15
CA LEU A 50 -1.86 20.20 16.05
C LEU A 50 -1.31 20.52 14.65
N GLY A 51 -0.02 20.89 14.57
CA GLY A 51 0.68 21.03 13.30
C GLY A 51 0.89 19.68 12.62
N ASP A 52 1.41 19.71 11.40
CA ASP A 52 1.88 18.49 10.73
C ASP A 52 3.02 17.83 11.53
N ILE A 53 3.37 16.61 11.17
CA ILE A 53 4.45 15.84 11.79
C ILE A 53 5.80 16.48 11.43
N ASP A 54 6.60 16.85 12.43
CA ASP A 54 7.93 17.44 12.21
C ASP A 54 9.00 16.69 13.02
N PRO A 55 9.97 16.00 12.37
CA PRO A 55 10.04 15.76 10.93
C PRO A 55 9.01 14.73 10.47
N ASN A 56 8.53 14.87 9.22
CA ASN A 56 7.63 13.87 8.63
C ASN A 56 8.34 12.51 8.43
N PRO A 57 7.72 11.38 8.81
CA PRO A 57 8.17 10.06 8.41
C PRO A 57 8.11 9.91 6.89
N TYR A 58 9.12 9.27 6.30
CA TYR A 58 9.19 9.10 4.85
C TYR A 58 9.86 7.78 4.45
N TRP A 59 9.68 7.41 3.18
CA TRP A 59 10.46 6.39 2.48
C TRP A 59 11.20 7.03 1.31
N GLY A 60 12.52 6.94 1.29
CA GLY A 60 13.33 7.36 0.16
C GLY A 60 13.07 6.46 -1.06
N PHE A 61 13.09 7.05 -2.25
CA PHE A 61 12.84 6.31 -3.49
C PHE A 61 13.87 5.20 -3.72
N ASP A 62 15.15 5.49 -3.52
CA ASP A 62 16.23 4.52 -3.75
C ASP A 62 16.12 3.30 -2.83
N ASP A 63 15.89 3.53 -1.53
CA ASP A 63 15.71 2.47 -0.55
C ASP A 63 14.48 1.61 -0.87
N LEU A 64 13.36 2.27 -1.21
CA LEU A 64 12.12 1.58 -1.53
C LEU A 64 12.24 0.77 -2.82
N ALA A 65 12.86 1.34 -3.86
CA ALA A 65 13.13 0.66 -5.12
C ALA A 65 14.04 -0.55 -4.91
N ALA A 66 15.10 -0.42 -4.11
CA ALA A 66 16.02 -1.52 -3.81
C ALA A 66 15.32 -2.67 -3.08
N ILE A 67 14.55 -2.37 -2.03
CA ILE A 67 13.79 -3.37 -1.27
C ILE A 67 12.78 -4.09 -2.16
N ILE A 68 12.05 -3.35 -3.00
CA ILE A 68 11.04 -3.94 -3.89
C ILE A 68 11.74 -4.81 -4.94
N ARG A 69 12.76 -4.31 -5.63
CA ARG A 69 13.48 -5.05 -6.68
C ARG A 69 14.12 -6.32 -6.14
N ALA A 70 14.66 -6.31 -4.92
CA ALA A 70 15.24 -7.49 -4.30
C ALA A 70 14.26 -8.68 -4.19
N LYS A 71 12.95 -8.42 -4.15
CA LYS A 71 11.91 -9.45 -4.02
C LYS A 71 11.03 -9.62 -5.26
N LEU A 72 10.76 -8.52 -5.98
CA LEU A 72 9.70 -8.42 -6.98
C LEU A 72 10.22 -8.01 -8.35
N THR A 73 11.53 -8.11 -8.65
CA THR A 73 12.04 -7.83 -10.00
C THR A 73 11.26 -8.62 -11.07
N ASN A 74 10.99 -9.90 -10.80
CA ASN A 74 10.12 -10.76 -11.59
C ASN A 74 9.20 -11.54 -10.64
N ALA A 75 7.96 -11.81 -11.05
CA ALA A 75 7.00 -12.54 -10.24
C ALA A 75 6.06 -13.41 -11.08
N PHE A 76 5.51 -14.46 -10.46
CA PHE A 76 4.35 -15.17 -10.96
C PHE A 76 3.13 -14.71 -10.14
N TYR A 77 2.13 -14.16 -10.80
CA TYR A 77 0.84 -13.90 -10.20
C TYR A 77 -0.12 -15.05 -10.51
N VAL A 78 -0.58 -15.72 -9.45
CA VAL A 78 -1.42 -16.91 -9.53
C VAL A 78 -2.80 -16.59 -8.99
N GLU A 79 -3.81 -16.78 -9.83
CA GLU A 79 -5.22 -16.62 -9.47
C GLU A 79 -5.84 -17.99 -9.23
N ALA A 80 -6.57 -18.11 -8.12
CA ALA A 80 -7.22 -19.34 -7.71
C ALA A 80 -8.67 -19.11 -7.28
N GLU A 81 -9.55 -20.01 -7.66
CA GLU A 81 -10.86 -20.15 -7.07
C GLU A 81 -10.75 -20.93 -5.76
N ARG A 82 -11.50 -20.51 -4.76
CA ARG A 82 -11.58 -21.19 -3.47
C ARG A 82 -12.96 -21.79 -3.29
N ARG A 83 -13.02 -23.05 -2.89
CA ARG A 83 -14.24 -23.68 -2.38
C ARG A 83 -13.97 -24.34 -1.03
N ARG A 84 -15.05 -24.62 -0.30
CA ARG A 84 -15.00 -25.47 0.90
C ARG A 84 -15.76 -26.75 0.59
N ASN A 85 -15.14 -27.91 0.77
CA ASN A 85 -15.78 -29.19 0.46
C ASN A 85 -16.76 -29.61 1.58
N SER A 86 -17.45 -30.73 1.39
CA SER A 86 -18.43 -31.26 2.34
C SER A 86 -17.83 -31.61 3.71
N ALA A 87 -16.52 -31.85 3.79
CA ALA A 87 -15.79 -32.09 5.03
C ALA A 87 -15.30 -30.79 5.71
N GLY A 88 -15.59 -29.62 5.13
CA GLY A 88 -15.18 -28.32 5.66
C GLY A 88 -13.75 -27.89 5.29
N LEU A 89 -13.05 -28.67 4.47
CA LEU A 89 -11.68 -28.36 4.03
C LEU A 89 -11.69 -27.33 2.89
N GLU A 90 -10.74 -26.39 2.92
CA GLU A 90 -10.54 -25.44 1.83
C GLU A 90 -9.78 -26.07 0.67
N GLU A 91 -10.30 -25.91 -0.53
CA GLU A 91 -9.73 -26.40 -1.77
C GLU A 91 -9.52 -25.21 -2.71
N PHE A 92 -8.40 -25.22 -3.43
CA PHE A 92 -8.01 -24.17 -4.35
C PHE A 92 -7.84 -24.74 -5.76
N LEU A 93 -8.51 -24.14 -6.73
CA LEU A 93 -8.31 -24.42 -8.15
C LEU A 93 -7.52 -23.26 -8.74
N PHE A 94 -6.24 -23.48 -9.08
CA PHE A 94 -5.44 -22.51 -9.80
C PHE A 94 -5.98 -22.38 -11.23
N LYS A 95 -6.49 -21.19 -11.56
CA LYS A 95 -7.17 -20.88 -12.83
C LYS A 95 -6.23 -20.20 -13.80
N ARG A 96 -5.50 -19.19 -13.33
CA ARG A 96 -4.67 -18.34 -14.18
C ARG A 96 -3.31 -18.09 -13.55
N VAL A 97 -2.28 -18.12 -14.39
CA VAL A 97 -0.91 -17.76 -14.02
C VAL A 97 -0.39 -16.72 -15.00
N THR A 98 -0.01 -15.56 -14.46
CA THR A 98 0.59 -14.46 -15.22
C THR A 98 2.04 -14.28 -14.78
N ILE A 99 2.97 -14.33 -15.72
CA ILE A 99 4.36 -13.89 -15.52
C ILE A 99 4.37 -12.37 -15.57
N LEU A 100 4.99 -11.76 -14.56
CA LEU A 100 5.24 -10.33 -14.45
C LEU A 100 6.76 -10.12 -14.47
N SER A 101 7.26 -9.38 -15.44
CA SER A 101 8.72 -9.26 -15.66
C SER A 101 9.18 -7.81 -15.73
N ASN A 102 10.35 -7.57 -15.13
CA ASN A 102 11.00 -6.28 -14.98
C ASN A 102 10.11 -5.26 -14.24
N PHE A 103 10.11 -5.32 -12.91
CA PHE A 103 9.44 -4.32 -12.09
C PHE A 103 9.90 -2.89 -12.44
N THR A 104 8.95 -1.96 -12.51
CA THR A 104 9.21 -0.53 -12.74
C THR A 104 8.90 0.27 -11.48
N PHE A 105 9.87 1.06 -11.03
CA PHE A 105 9.63 1.96 -9.90
C PHE A 105 8.78 3.17 -10.33
N ASP A 106 8.87 3.59 -11.59
CA ASP A 106 7.99 4.64 -12.13
C ASP A 106 6.52 4.22 -12.12
N GLY A 107 6.19 3.00 -12.57
CA GLY A 107 4.82 2.48 -12.47
C GLY A 107 4.33 2.42 -11.02
N PHE A 108 5.21 2.05 -10.08
CA PHE A 108 4.90 2.11 -8.65
C PHE A 108 4.57 3.54 -8.16
N LEU A 109 5.35 4.54 -8.56
CA LEU A 109 5.12 5.94 -8.20
C LEU A 109 3.83 6.47 -8.84
N GLU A 110 3.57 6.16 -10.11
CA GLU A 110 2.35 6.56 -10.80
C GLU A 110 1.09 5.98 -10.13
N LEU A 111 1.11 4.70 -9.74
CA LEU A 111 0.01 4.11 -8.98
C LEU A 111 -0.18 4.77 -7.60
N ALA A 112 0.91 5.21 -6.96
CA ALA A 112 0.84 5.93 -5.68
C ALA A 112 0.27 7.34 -5.85
N GLU A 113 0.70 8.06 -6.88
CA GLU A 113 0.21 9.41 -7.21
C GLU A 113 -1.27 9.39 -7.56
N ASN A 114 -1.71 8.37 -8.31
CA ASN A 114 -3.10 8.18 -8.74
C ASN A 114 -4.00 7.51 -7.69
N GLY A 115 -3.58 7.41 -6.43
CA GLY A 115 -4.41 6.88 -5.33
C GLY A 115 -4.70 5.36 -5.38
N ILE A 116 -4.16 4.66 -6.37
CA ILE A 116 -4.35 3.22 -6.56
C ILE A 116 -3.54 2.43 -5.54
N LEU A 117 -2.29 2.83 -5.32
CA LEU A 117 -1.43 2.28 -4.28
C LEU A 117 -1.78 2.89 -2.92
N LYS A 118 -1.83 2.00 -1.91
CA LYS A 118 -2.18 2.32 -0.54
C LYS A 118 -1.07 1.92 0.40
N ILE A 119 -0.89 2.69 1.47
CA ILE A 119 0.08 2.38 2.54
C ILE A 119 -0.71 1.99 3.79
N ASP A 120 -0.55 0.75 4.26
CA ASP A 120 -1.26 0.24 5.43
C ASP A 120 -0.32 0.08 6.63
N PHE A 121 -0.61 0.81 7.70
CA PHE A 121 0.01 0.65 9.01
C PHE A 121 -0.73 -0.42 9.79
N ASP A 122 -0.11 -1.58 9.93
CA ASP A 122 -0.72 -2.78 10.50
C ASP A 122 -0.09 -3.14 11.86
N ALA A 123 -0.50 -2.41 12.89
CA ALA A 123 0.00 -2.55 14.25
C ALA A 123 -1.14 -2.63 15.30
N ARG A 124 -2.30 -3.19 14.92
CA ARG A 124 -3.55 -3.10 15.72
C ARG A 124 -3.59 -4.05 16.93
N THR A 125 -2.74 -5.08 16.97
CA THR A 125 -2.84 -6.20 17.92
C THR A 125 -1.71 -6.23 18.95
N GLY A 126 -0.95 -5.14 19.11
CA GLY A 126 0.27 -5.13 19.93
C GLY A 126 1.48 -5.79 19.25
N HIS A 127 1.27 -6.42 18.10
CA HIS A 127 2.32 -6.87 17.19
C HIS A 127 2.37 -5.97 15.97
N ASN A 128 3.55 -5.53 15.58
CA ASN A 128 3.75 -4.74 14.36
C ASN A 128 4.02 -5.69 13.18
N HIS A 129 3.05 -5.84 12.28
CA HIS A 129 3.19 -6.67 11.07
C HIS A 129 3.93 -5.95 9.93
N GLY A 130 4.50 -4.78 10.21
CA GLY A 130 5.15 -3.92 9.24
C GLY A 130 4.18 -3.08 8.42
N THR A 131 4.70 -1.98 7.88
CA THR A 131 4.01 -1.15 6.89
C THR A 131 3.91 -1.91 5.56
N LYS A 132 2.73 -1.89 4.94
CA LYS A 132 2.46 -2.62 3.70
C LYS A 132 2.11 -1.64 2.58
N PHE A 133 2.80 -1.75 1.45
CA PHE A 133 2.37 -1.16 0.19
C PHE A 133 1.41 -2.14 -0.49
N ARG A 134 0.19 -1.69 -0.79
CA ARG A 134 -0.89 -2.53 -1.28
C ARG A 134 -1.51 -1.93 -2.53
N ILE A 135 -1.76 -2.77 -3.52
CA ILE A 135 -2.52 -2.44 -4.73
C ILE A 135 -3.63 -3.47 -4.91
N LYS A 136 -4.66 -3.14 -5.69
CA LYS A 136 -5.60 -4.17 -6.18
C LYS A 136 -4.92 -4.99 -7.26
N SER A 137 -5.24 -6.28 -7.34
CA SER A 137 -4.57 -7.22 -8.23
C SER A 137 -4.66 -6.87 -9.71
N ASN A 138 -5.75 -6.23 -10.13
CA ASN A 138 -5.94 -5.81 -11.52
C ASN A 138 -4.92 -4.74 -11.97
N TYR A 139 -4.22 -4.08 -11.04
CA TYR A 139 -3.13 -3.13 -11.32
C TYR A 139 -1.73 -3.74 -11.16
N LEU A 140 -1.62 -5.04 -10.87
CA LEU A 140 -0.31 -5.70 -10.83
C LEU A 140 0.46 -5.56 -12.15
N PRO A 141 -0.17 -5.69 -13.34
CA PRO A 141 0.52 -5.47 -14.61
C PRO A 141 1.20 -4.10 -14.71
N ASP A 142 0.60 -3.04 -14.17
CA ASP A 142 1.12 -1.68 -14.26
C ASP A 142 2.43 -1.47 -13.46
N LEU A 143 2.81 -2.44 -12.62
CA LEU A 143 4.10 -2.43 -11.89
C LEU A 143 5.25 -3.04 -12.69
N TYR A 144 5.02 -3.56 -13.90
CA TYR A 144 6.01 -4.33 -14.66
C TYR A 144 6.03 -3.92 -16.13
N GLU A 145 7.21 -4.01 -16.76
CA GLU A 145 7.34 -3.71 -18.19
C GLU A 145 6.63 -4.75 -19.06
N ASN A 146 6.65 -6.02 -18.64
CA ASN A 146 6.14 -7.12 -19.45
C ASN A 146 5.20 -8.00 -18.63
N THR A 147 4.09 -8.40 -19.23
CA THR A 147 3.16 -9.37 -18.66
C THR A 147 2.80 -10.45 -19.67
N GLN A 148 2.75 -11.71 -19.21
CA GLN A 148 2.41 -12.83 -20.06
C GLN A 148 1.55 -13.84 -19.28
N VAL A 149 0.33 -14.08 -19.75
CA VAL A 149 -0.48 -15.19 -19.25
C VAL A 149 0.07 -16.49 -19.81
N VAL A 150 0.44 -17.43 -18.94
CA VAL A 150 1.01 -18.74 -19.32
C VAL A 150 0.10 -19.90 -18.98
N ILE A 151 -0.87 -19.70 -18.09
CA ILE A 151 -1.97 -20.62 -17.82
C ILE A 151 -3.22 -19.77 -17.75
N ASP A 152 -4.25 -20.18 -18.48
CA ASP A 152 -5.60 -19.64 -18.36
C ASP A 152 -6.59 -20.80 -18.50
N ARG A 153 -7.35 -21.07 -17.45
CA ARG A 153 -8.36 -22.12 -17.42
C ARG A 153 -9.70 -21.41 -17.31
N ASP A 154 -10.46 -21.42 -18.39
CA ASP A 154 -11.86 -20.99 -18.41
C ASP A 154 -12.71 -21.75 -17.37
#